data_AF-A0A8S3INR7-F1
#
_entry.id   AF-A0A8S3INR7-F1
#
_cell.length_a   1.000
_cell.length_b   1.000
_cell.length_c   1.000
_cell.angle_alpha   90.00
_cell.angle_beta   90.00
_cell.angle_gamma   90.00
#
_symmetry.space_group_name_H-M   'P 1'
#
loop_
_entity.id
_entity.type
_entity.pdbx_description
1 polymer ?
#
loop_
_entity_poly.entity_id
_entity_poly.type
_entity_poly.pdbx_seq_one_letter_code
_entity_poly.pdbx_strand_id
1 'polypeptide(L)'
;MIHALGGKYSGHLSKWHTHLLARENGKTNKFKKAFEWSIPIVNGVWLSELYLGNTCALKQSLEERYKRLNGTPPIDHFSFDQIFVHDLLLPWSQSIRITDEMLNSAIRRHHEQQQQQQYLLSNTSDMDIDNNYFKKSYHYHEPINSLIQLTKN
;
A
#
# COMPACT_ATOMS: atom_id res chain seq x y z
N MET A 1 -10.65 -6.17 -9.28
CA MET A 1 -9.79 -5.34 -10.16
C MET A 1 -10.60 -4.62 -11.23
N ILE A 2 -11.17 -5.30 -12.24
CA ILE A 2 -11.91 -4.63 -13.34
C ILE A 2 -13.05 -3.72 -12.82
N HIS A 3 -13.93 -4.24 -11.96
CA HIS A 3 -15.03 -3.44 -11.40
C HIS A 3 -14.56 -2.26 -10.54
N ALA A 4 -13.46 -2.44 -9.81
CA ALA A 4 -12.89 -1.38 -8.96
C ALA A 4 -12.28 -0.25 -9.80
N LEU A 5 -11.80 -0.55 -11.01
CA LEU A 5 -11.37 0.44 -12.00
C LEU A 5 -12.53 1.10 -12.75
N GLY A 6 -13.79 0.77 -12.42
CA GLY A 6 -14.98 1.25 -13.14
C GLY A 6 -15.22 0.55 -14.49
N GLY A 7 -14.50 -0.54 -14.78
CA GLY A 7 -14.65 -1.32 -16.00
C GLY A 7 -15.82 -2.31 -15.94
N LYS A 8 -16.27 -2.76 -17.12
CA LYS A 8 -17.26 -3.83 -17.27
C LYS A 8 -16.59 -5.13 -17.70
N TYR A 9 -16.81 -6.20 -16.94
CA TYR A 9 -16.37 -7.54 -17.30
C TYR A 9 -17.48 -8.32 -18.01
N SER A 10 -17.09 -9.18 -18.95
CA SER A 10 -17.97 -10.10 -19.66
C SER A 10 -17.30 -11.46 -19.84
N GLY A 11 -18.10 -12.52 -19.71
CA GLY A 11 -17.65 -13.90 -19.91
C GLY A 11 -17.53 -14.31 -21.38
N HIS A 12 -18.04 -13.50 -22.32
CA HIS A 12 -17.99 -13.73 -23.77
C HIS A 12 -17.23 -12.60 -24.47
N LEU A 13 -16.87 -12.79 -25.74
CA LEU A 13 -16.20 -11.76 -26.55
C LEU A 13 -17.11 -11.35 -27.72
N SER A 14 -17.20 -10.05 -27.96
CA SER A 14 -17.87 -9.42 -29.11
C SER A 14 -17.07 -8.19 -29.58
N LYS A 15 -17.37 -7.65 -30.76
CA LYS A 15 -16.68 -6.47 -31.33
C LYS A 15 -16.76 -5.19 -30.50
N TRP A 16 -17.71 -5.11 -29.57
CA TRP A 16 -17.89 -3.93 -28.70
C TRP A 16 -16.93 -3.91 -27.49
N HIS A 17 -16.20 -4.99 -27.25
CA HIS A 17 -15.25 -5.06 -26.13
C HIS A 17 -13.96 -4.34 -26.47
N THR A 18 -13.40 -3.64 -25.48
CA THR A 18 -12.21 -2.82 -25.66
C THR A 18 -10.90 -3.61 -25.58
N HIS A 19 -10.86 -4.65 -24.75
CA HIS A 19 -9.64 -5.41 -24.44
C HIS A 19 -10.00 -6.87 -24.16
N LEU A 20 -9.14 -7.80 -24.59
CA LEU A 20 -9.20 -9.20 -24.20
C LEU A 20 -8.05 -9.49 -23.22
N LEU A 21 -8.41 -9.93 -22.01
CA LEU A 21 -7.44 -10.50 -21.06
C LEU A 21 -7.20 -11.96 -21.39
N ALA A 22 -5.95 -12.31 -21.69
CA ALA A 22 -5.54 -13.66 -22.06
C ALA A 22 -4.30 -14.10 -21.27
N ARG A 23 -4.22 -15.39 -20.97
CA ARG A 23 -3.07 -16.00 -20.28
C ARG A 23 -2.13 -16.76 -21.23
N GLU A 24 -2.65 -17.27 -22.34
CA GLU A 24 -1.92 -18.15 -23.24
C GLU A 24 -2.30 -17.84 -24.70
N ASN A 25 -1.31 -17.85 -25.59
CA ASN A 25 -1.49 -17.55 -27.00
C ASN A 25 -2.23 -18.68 -27.73
N GLY A 26 -3.13 -18.33 -28.65
CA GLY A 26 -3.65 -19.26 -29.68
C GLY A 26 -4.56 -20.41 -29.23
N LYS A 27 -4.67 -20.69 -27.92
CA LYS A 27 -5.44 -21.81 -27.38
C LYS A 27 -6.97 -21.63 -27.44
N THR A 28 -7.44 -20.39 -27.37
CA THR A 28 -8.88 -20.10 -27.28
C THR A 28 -9.43 -19.50 -28.57
N ASN A 29 -10.69 -19.83 -28.90
CA ASN A 29 -11.40 -19.19 -30.01
C ASN A 29 -11.55 -17.67 -29.81
N LYS A 30 -11.61 -17.23 -28.55
CA LYS A 30 -11.60 -15.80 -28.19
C LYS A 30 -10.32 -15.10 -28.66
N PHE A 31 -9.16 -15.75 -28.53
CA PHE A 31 -7.88 -15.20 -29.02
C PHE A 31 -7.92 -15.00 -30.53
N LYS A 32 -8.33 -16.02 -31.29
CA LYS A 32 -8.43 -15.95 -32.76
C LYS A 32 -9.39 -14.85 -33.21
N LYS A 33 -10.56 -14.75 -32.56
CA LYS A 33 -11.56 -13.71 -32.87
C LYS A 33 -11.13 -12.32 -32.44
N ALA A 34 -10.46 -12.15 -31.30
CA ALA A 34 -9.90 -10.87 -30.90
C ALA A 34 -8.87 -10.39 -31.92
N PHE A 35 -8.01 -11.29 -32.42
CA PHE A 35 -7.06 -10.98 -33.46
C PHE A 35 -7.75 -10.55 -34.77
N GLU A 36 -8.77 -11.29 -35.23
CA GLU A 36 -9.56 -10.95 -36.42
C GLU A 36 -10.28 -9.59 -36.28
N TRP A 37 -10.72 -9.24 -35.08
CA TRP A 37 -11.42 -7.99 -34.81
C TRP A 37 -10.50 -6.84 -34.39
N SER A 38 -9.18 -7.06 -34.43
CA SER A 38 -8.17 -6.08 -33.97
C SER A 38 -8.41 -5.58 -32.55
N ILE A 39 -8.98 -6.42 -31.68
CA ILE A 39 -9.15 -6.13 -30.26
C ILE A 39 -7.80 -6.37 -29.56
N PRO A 40 -7.27 -5.38 -28.81
CA PRO A 40 -6.04 -5.54 -28.04
C PRO A 40 -6.11 -6.75 -27.10
N ILE A 41 -5.10 -7.62 -27.20
CA ILE A 41 -4.93 -8.78 -26.34
C ILE A 41 -3.83 -8.46 -25.33
N VAL A 42 -4.19 -8.48 -24.05
CA VAL A 42 -3.33 -8.08 -22.93
C VAL A 42 -3.25 -9.20 -21.89
N ASN A 43 -2.11 -9.28 -21.21
CA ASN A 43 -1.91 -10.18 -20.08
C ASN A 43 -2.53 -9.62 -18.79
N GLY A 44 -2.47 -10.42 -17.73
CA GLY A 44 -2.97 -10.00 -16.43
C GLY A 44 -2.17 -8.89 -15.76
N VAL A 45 -0.87 -8.74 -16.08
CA VAL A 45 0.00 -7.69 -15.53
C VAL A 45 -0.52 -6.31 -15.89
N TRP A 46 -1.02 -6.13 -17.12
CA TRP A 46 -1.70 -4.89 -17.54
C TRP A 46 -2.82 -4.48 -16.58
N LEU A 47 -3.66 -5.42 -16.15
CA LEU A 47 -4.76 -5.16 -15.23
C LEU A 47 -4.25 -4.86 -13.82
N SER A 48 -3.20 -5.56 -13.36
CA SER A 48 -2.55 -5.30 -12.07
C SER A 48 -1.97 -3.90 -11.99
N GLU A 49 -1.24 -3.48 -13.01
CA GLU A 49 -0.65 -2.14 -13.05
C GLU A 49 -1.70 -1.03 -13.06
N LEU A 50 -2.78 -1.22 -13.82
CA LEU A 50 -3.91 -0.29 -13.78
C LEU A 50 -4.55 -0.21 -12.40
N TYR A 51 -4.74 -1.36 -11.75
CA TYR A 51 -5.33 -1.43 -10.42
C TYR A 51 -4.47 -0.73 -9.35
N LEU A 52 -3.15 -0.78 -9.52
CA LEU A 52 -2.17 -0.12 -8.64
C LEU A 52 -1.94 1.36 -8.97
N GLY A 53 -2.62 1.92 -9.97
CA GLY A 53 -2.59 3.35 -10.29
C GLY A 53 -1.67 3.76 -11.44
N ASN A 54 -1.02 2.81 -12.13
CA ASN A 54 -0.26 3.11 -13.35
C ASN A 54 -1.21 3.33 -14.53
N THR A 55 -1.71 4.56 -14.69
CA THR A 55 -2.62 4.92 -15.80
C THR A 55 -1.95 4.95 -17.17
N CYS A 56 -0.61 4.99 -17.24
CA CYS A 56 0.12 4.91 -18.51
C CYS A 56 -0.14 3.59 -19.24
N ALA A 57 -0.48 2.52 -18.52
CA ALA A 57 -0.86 1.24 -19.10
C ALA A 57 -2.13 1.32 -19.99
N LEU A 58 -3.04 2.29 -19.78
CA LEU A 58 -4.18 2.49 -20.67
C LEU A 58 -3.74 3.02 -22.04
N LYS A 59 -2.81 3.96 -22.07
CA LYS A 59 -2.29 4.59 -23.29
C LYS A 59 -1.37 3.63 -24.05
N GLN A 60 -0.68 2.76 -23.32
CA GLN A 60 0.36 1.88 -23.83
C GLN A 60 -0.03 0.40 -23.75
N SER A 61 -1.32 0.08 -23.91
CA SER A 61 -1.83 -1.30 -23.83
C SER A 61 -1.23 -2.24 -24.88
N LEU A 62 -0.60 -1.69 -25.93
CA LEU A 62 0.06 -2.43 -27.00
C LEU A 62 1.54 -2.71 -26.77
N GLU A 63 2.10 -2.31 -25.62
CA GLU A 63 3.48 -2.63 -25.26
C GLU A 63 3.74 -4.15 -25.21
N GLU A 64 4.97 -4.53 -25.54
CA GLU A 64 5.37 -5.93 -25.60
C GLU A 64 5.25 -6.63 -24.23
N ARG A 65 5.48 -5.91 -23.14
CA ARG A 65 5.31 -6.41 -21.76
C ARG A 65 3.89 -6.91 -21.48
N TYR A 66 2.87 -6.28 -22.06
CA TYR A 66 1.47 -6.66 -21.87
C TYR A 66 1.01 -7.69 -22.90
N LYS A 67 1.63 -7.73 -24.08
CA LYS A 67 1.35 -8.73 -25.13
C LYS A 67 2.01 -10.07 -24.88
N ARG A 68 3.09 -10.10 -24.09
CA ARG A 68 3.77 -11.34 -23.70
C ARG A 68 2.84 -12.13 -22.77
N LEU A 69 2.16 -13.13 -23.33
CA LEU A 69 1.26 -14.00 -22.56
C LEU A 69 2.02 -15.20 -21.97
N ASN A 70 2.91 -15.80 -22.77
CA ASN A 70 3.66 -16.99 -22.38
C ASN A 70 4.71 -16.65 -21.31
N GLY A 71 4.76 -17.45 -20.24
CA GLY A 71 5.70 -17.26 -19.13
C GLY A 71 5.33 -16.10 -18.19
N THR A 72 4.17 -15.47 -18.39
CA THR A 72 3.64 -14.53 -17.39
C THR A 72 3.30 -15.33 -16.13
N PRO A 73 3.78 -14.93 -14.95
CA PRO A 73 3.35 -15.56 -13.72
C PRO A 73 1.81 -15.52 -13.62
N PRO A 74 1.18 -16.47 -12.89
CA PRO A 74 -0.22 -16.35 -12.54
C PRO A 74 -0.48 -14.95 -12.00
N ILE A 75 -1.67 -14.41 -12.24
CA ILE A 75 -2.09 -13.12 -11.67
C ILE A 75 -2.13 -13.32 -10.16
N ASP A 76 -1.00 -13.10 -9.49
CA ASP A 76 -1.00 -12.82 -8.08
C ASP A 76 -1.51 -11.39 -7.96
N HIS A 77 -2.63 -11.25 -7.27
CA HIS A 77 -3.37 -10.01 -7.15
C HIS A 77 -2.52 -8.89 -6.51
N PHE A 78 -1.37 -9.26 -5.92
CA PHE A 78 -0.45 -8.37 -5.24
C PHE A 78 1.00 -8.42 -5.74
N SER A 79 1.31 -9.14 -6.82
CA SER A 79 2.65 -9.08 -7.42
C SER A 79 2.82 -7.76 -8.15
N PHE A 80 3.37 -6.76 -7.46
CA PHE A 80 3.77 -5.49 -8.06
C PHE A 80 5.23 -5.56 -8.53
N ASP A 81 5.53 -4.85 -9.61
CA ASP A 81 6.92 -4.60 -9.97
C ASP A 81 7.48 -3.60 -8.96
N GLN A 82 8.42 -4.04 -8.12
CA GLN A 82 8.97 -3.28 -7.00
C GLN A 82 9.58 -1.95 -7.45
N ILE A 83 9.94 -1.85 -8.74
CA ILE A 83 10.43 -0.63 -9.37
C ILE A 83 9.44 0.53 -9.20
N PHE A 84 8.13 0.30 -9.31
CA PHE A 84 7.13 1.37 -9.25
C PHE A 84 6.89 1.92 -7.84
N VAL A 85 7.24 1.15 -6.81
CA VAL A 85 7.10 1.53 -5.40
C VAL A 85 8.43 1.86 -4.75
N HIS A 86 9.55 1.71 -5.48
CA HIS A 86 10.88 1.93 -4.94
C HIS A 86 11.01 3.32 -4.32
N ASP A 87 10.60 4.36 -5.05
CA ASP A 87 10.68 5.74 -4.57
C ASP A 87 9.78 6.02 -3.36
N LEU A 88 8.64 5.34 -3.26
CA LEU A 88 7.74 5.43 -2.11
C LEU A 88 8.29 4.69 -0.88
N LEU A 89 9.01 3.59 -1.11
CA LEU A 89 9.60 2.77 -0.06
C LEU A 89 10.98 3.28 0.38
N LEU A 90 11.67 4.07 -0.44
CA LEU A 90 13.01 4.59 -0.15
C LEU A 90 13.10 5.28 1.22
N PRO A 91 12.21 6.22 1.59
CA PRO A 91 12.23 6.85 2.92
C PRO A 91 12.02 5.87 4.07
N TRP A 92 11.21 4.82 3.85
CA TRP A 92 10.90 3.80 4.85
C TRP A 92 11.98 2.73 4.98
N SER A 93 12.80 2.56 3.94
CA SER A 93 13.95 1.66 3.90
C SER A 93 15.19 2.26 4.57
N GLN A 94 15.24 3.58 4.69
CA GLN A 94 16.35 4.28 5.34
C GLN A 94 16.23 4.18 6.86
N SER A 95 17.30 3.74 7.52
CA SER A 95 17.38 3.82 8.97
C SER A 95 17.38 5.29 9.40
N ILE A 96 16.53 5.62 10.36
CA ILE A 96 16.52 6.94 10.98
C ILE A 96 17.82 7.07 11.76
N ARG A 97 18.69 7.99 11.34
CA ARG A 97 19.94 8.30 12.05
C ARG A 97 19.59 9.09 13.31
N ILE A 98 19.59 8.41 14.45
CA ILE A 98 19.42 9.05 15.75
C ILE A 98 20.80 9.52 16.22
N THR A 99 21.00 10.83 16.33
CA THR A 99 22.20 11.39 16.96
C THR A 99 22.05 11.40 18.48
N ASP A 100 23.17 11.41 19.21
CA ASP A 100 23.15 11.48 20.68
C ASP A 100 22.44 12.74 21.19
N GLU A 101 22.55 13.86 20.47
CA GLU A 101 21.84 15.10 20.79
C GLU A 101 20.31 14.96 20.63
N MET A 102 19.85 14.29 19.57
CA MET A 102 18.43 13.98 19.37
C MET A 102 17.90 13.05 20.46
N LEU A 103 18.68 12.05 20.85
CA LEU A 103 18.31 11.13 21.93
C LEU A 103 18.24 11.87 23.27
N ASN A 104 19.26 12.64 23.62
CA ASN A 104 19.33 13.39 24.87
C ASN A 104 18.22 14.44 24.96
N SER A 105 17.92 15.14 23.86
CA SER A 105 16.79 16.09 23.82
C SER A 105 15.44 15.39 23.95
N ALA A 106 15.27 14.18 23.39
CA ALA A 106 14.05 13.39 23.59
C ALA A 106 13.89 12.91 25.04
N ILE A 107 14.96 12.39 25.66
CA ILE A 107 14.99 11.98 27.06
C ILE A 107 14.66 13.17 27.98
N ARG A 108 15.27 14.33 27.71
CA ARG A 108 15.01 15.56 28.46
C ARG A 108 13.55 16.00 28.35
N ARG A 109 12.98 16.04 27.14
CA ARG A 109 11.55 16.34 26.93
C ARG A 109 10.65 15.37 27.69
N HIS A 110 11.02 14.07 27.74
CA HIS A 110 10.27 13.08 28.49
C HIS A 110 10.28 13.35 30.00
N HIS A 111 11.45 13.66 30.58
CA HIS A 111 11.57 14.03 31.99
C HIS A 111 10.83 15.33 32.33
N GLU A 112 10.93 16.36 31.49
CA GLU A 112 10.21 17.62 31.67
C GLU A 112 8.68 17.41 31.67
N GLN A 113 8.17 16.54 30.79
CA GLN A 113 6.76 16.17 30.76
C GLN A 113 6.32 15.40 32.02
N GLN A 114 7.15 14.49 32.55
CA GLN A 114 6.82 13.77 33.80
C GLN A 114 6.75 14.72 35.00
N GLN A 115 7.66 15.68 35.09
CA GLN A 115 7.65 16.69 36.16
C GLN A 115 6.41 17.59 36.06
N GLN A 116 6.01 18.00 34.86
CA GLN A 116 4.79 18.76 34.64
C GLN A 116 3.54 17.95 35.02
N GLN A 117 3.48 16.66 34.72
CA GLN A 117 2.38 15.79 35.17
C GLN A 117 2.30 15.70 36.69
N GLN A 118 3.44 15.50 37.37
CA GLN A 118 3.49 15.46 38.83
C GLN A 118 3.06 16.78 39.47
N TYR A 119 3.49 17.91 38.91
CA TYR A 119 3.09 19.25 39.36
C TYR A 119 1.59 19.51 39.14
N LEU A 120 1.03 19.07 38.01
CA LEU A 120 -0.40 19.18 37.76
C LEU A 120 -1.20 18.31 38.73
N LEU A 121 -0.78 17.05 38.96
CA LEU A 121 -1.41 16.13 39.90
C LEU A 121 -1.35 16.63 41.35
N SER A 122 -0.23 17.25 41.77
CA SER A 122 -0.13 17.85 43.10
C SER A 122 -1.05 19.05 43.25
N ASN A 123 -1.23 19.85 42.21
CA ASN A 123 -2.05 21.06 42.26
C ASN A 123 -3.55 20.82 42.01
N THR A 124 -3.92 19.71 41.35
CA THR A 124 -5.32 19.29 41.20
C THR A 124 -5.89 18.62 42.45
N SER A 125 -5.05 18.28 43.43
CA SER A 125 -5.52 17.74 44.72
C SER A 125 -6.24 18.78 45.59
N ASP A 126 -6.21 20.07 45.20
CA ASP A 126 -6.88 21.19 45.90
C ASP A 126 -8.05 21.83 45.12
N MET A 127 -8.38 21.39 43.91
CA MET A 127 -9.51 21.92 43.13
C MET A 127 -10.25 20.79 42.38
N ASP A 128 -11.45 20.46 42.87
CA ASP A 128 -12.40 19.55 42.21
C ASP A 128 -12.74 20.05 40.79
N ILE A 129 -12.11 19.49 39.76
CA ILE A 129 -12.54 19.70 38.37
C ILE A 129 -12.55 18.37 37.60
N ASP A 130 -13.70 18.11 36.99
CA ASP A 130 -14.10 16.97 36.17
C ASP A 130 -12.98 16.22 35.42
N ASN A 131 -12.88 14.93 35.75
CA ASN A 131 -12.03 13.87 35.18
C ASN A 131 -12.14 13.65 33.64
N ASN A 132 -12.89 14.49 32.92
CA ASN A 132 -13.21 14.29 31.51
C ASN A 132 -12.32 15.08 30.54
N TYR A 133 -11.55 16.08 31.01
CA TYR A 133 -10.66 16.88 30.15
C TYR A 133 -9.27 16.24 29.95
N PHE A 134 -8.79 15.45 30.90
CA PHE A 134 -7.45 14.87 30.83
C PHE A 134 -7.35 13.63 29.93
N LYS A 135 -8.47 12.97 29.65
CA LYS A 135 -8.47 11.68 28.94
C LYS A 135 -8.37 11.80 27.42
N LYS A 136 -8.44 13.01 26.86
CA LYS A 136 -8.57 13.22 25.41
C LYS A 136 -7.28 13.57 24.66
N SER A 137 -6.17 13.85 25.33
CA SER A 137 -5.01 14.45 24.64
C SER A 137 -3.81 13.55 24.40
N TYR A 138 -3.68 12.37 25.00
CA TYR A 138 -2.45 11.58 24.87
C TYR A 138 -2.70 10.09 24.76
N HIS A 139 -3.10 9.64 23.56
CA HIS A 139 -2.79 8.29 23.13
C HIS A 139 -1.38 8.29 22.54
N TYR A 140 -0.38 8.00 23.37
CA TYR A 140 0.91 7.52 22.88
C TYR A 140 1.11 6.08 23.39
N HIS A 141 1.54 5.23 22.46
CA HIS A 141 1.86 3.83 22.69
C HIS A 141 2.87 3.69 23.84
N GLU A 142 2.64 2.67 24.66
CA GLU A 142 3.60 2.14 25.61
C GLU A 142 5.00 2.02 24.97
N PRO A 143 6.08 2.31 25.72
CA PRO A 143 7.43 2.14 25.22
C PRO A 143 7.63 0.68 24.79
N ILE A 144 8.11 0.48 23.56
CA ILE A 144 8.37 -0.85 22.92
C ILE A 144 9.26 -1.77 23.79
N ASN A 145 9.92 -1.22 24.82
CA ASN A 145 10.67 -1.99 25.82
C ASN A 145 9.80 -3.01 26.60
N SER A 146 8.47 -2.86 26.66
CA SER A 146 7.58 -3.89 27.23
C SER A 146 7.36 -5.08 26.30
N LEU A 147 7.56 -4.94 24.98
CA LEU A 147 7.41 -6.01 23.99
C LEU A 147 8.68 -6.86 23.82
N ILE A 148 9.86 -6.35 24.17
CA ILE A 148 11.13 -7.10 24.08
C ILE A 148 11.25 -8.18 25.18
N GLN A 149 10.49 -8.05 26.27
CA GLN A 149 10.44 -9.06 27.34
C GLN A 149 9.66 -10.33 26.93
N LEU A 150 8.91 -10.32 25.83
CA LEU A 150 8.07 -11.45 25.39
C LEU A 150 8.72 -12.35 24.32
N THR A 151 9.93 -12.03 23.83
CA THR A 151 10.62 -12.85 22.81
C THR A 151 11.81 -13.65 23.36
N LYS A 152 11.96 -13.70 24.68
CA LYS A 152 12.88 -14.61 25.37
C LYS A 152 12.08 -15.61 26.21
N ASN A 153 11.50 -16.60 25.55
CA ASN A 153 11.15 -17.91 26.10
C ASN A 153 11.10 -18.92 24.96
#